data_AF-A0A9F5MZB4-F1
#
_entry.id   AF-A0A9F5MZB4-F1
#
_cell.length_a   1.000
_cell.length_b   1.000
_cell.length_c   1.000
_cell.angle_alpha   90.00
_cell.angle_beta   90.00
_cell.angle_gamma   90.00
#
_symmetry.space_group_name_H-M   'P 1'
#
loop_
_entity.id
_entity.type
_entity.pdbx_description
1 polymer ?
#
loop_
_entity_poly.entity_id
_entity_poly.type
_entity_poly.pdbx_seq_one_letter_code
_entity_poly.pdbx_strand_id
1 'polypeptide(L)'
;MRNNLCSCMEGYVGRRCQKTVCLPSCMNGGECIGPNVCQCSEGWAGLLCQIPLCEPKCLFGGRCIQPKVCACRSGYGGFDCGKKLSIR
;
A
#
# COMPACT_ATOMS: atom_id res chain seq x y z
N MET A 1 -22.93 24.49 -32.69
CA MET A 1 -21.89 24.43 -31.64
C MET A 1 -21.75 22.97 -31.21
N ARG A 2 -20.65 22.29 -31.54
CA ARG A 2 -20.47 20.87 -31.22
C ARG A 2 -19.72 20.78 -29.90
N ASN A 3 -20.45 20.60 -28.81
CA ASN A 3 -19.86 20.38 -27.48
C ASN A 3 -19.22 18.99 -27.47
N ASN A 4 -18.00 18.87 -27.99
CA ASN A 4 -17.18 17.65 -27.98
C ASN A 4 -16.55 17.42 -26.59
N LEU A 5 -17.29 17.68 -25.51
CA LEU A 5 -16.85 17.35 -24.16
C LEU A 5 -17.54 16.04 -23.77
N CYS A 6 -16.84 14.92 -23.95
CA CYS A 6 -17.24 13.69 -23.28
C CYS A 6 -17.24 13.97 -21.78
N SER A 7 -18.41 13.98 -21.15
CA SER A 7 -18.51 13.99 -19.69
C SER A 7 -18.16 12.58 -19.23
N CYS A 8 -16.99 12.42 -18.62
CA CYS A 8 -16.58 11.13 -18.09
C CYS A 8 -17.42 10.77 -16.86
N MET A 9 -17.61 9.47 -16.63
CA MET A 9 -18.15 8.99 -15.36
C MET A 9 -17.20 9.36 -14.22
N GLU A 10 -17.75 9.44 -13.00
CA GLU A 10 -16.98 9.75 -11.80
C GLU A 10 -15.79 8.79 -11.65
N GLY A 11 -14.60 9.34 -11.38
CA GLY A 11 -13.36 8.57 -11.30
C GLY A 11 -12.67 8.26 -12.63
N TYR A 12 -13.15 8.80 -13.77
CA TYR A 12 -12.50 8.64 -15.08
C TYR A 12 -12.15 10.00 -15.70
N VAL A 13 -10.98 10.06 -16.37
CA VAL A 13 -10.45 11.27 -17.02
C VAL A 13 -9.75 10.95 -18.35
N GLY A 14 -9.42 12.01 -19.09
CA GLY A 14 -8.74 11.94 -20.39
C GLY A 14 -9.68 12.15 -21.57
N ARG A 15 -9.11 12.39 -22.76
CA ARG A 15 -9.90 12.73 -23.98
C ARG A 15 -10.96 11.69 -24.35
N ARG A 16 -10.76 10.43 -23.94
CA ARG A 16 -11.68 9.31 -24.16
C ARG A 16 -12.06 8.62 -22.84
N CYS A 17 -11.93 9.30 -21.70
CA CYS A 17 -12.18 8.74 -20.37
C CYS A 17 -11.40 7.44 -20.06
N GLN A 18 -10.23 7.29 -20.67
CA GLN A 18 -9.44 6.06 -20.61
C GLN A 18 -8.53 5.95 -19.39
N LYS A 19 -8.40 7.03 -18.60
CA LYS A 19 -7.59 7.05 -17.38
C LYS A 19 -8.51 7.00 -16.17
N THR A 20 -8.20 6.13 -15.23
CA THR A 20 -8.85 6.06 -13.92
C THR A 20 -8.16 7.00 -12.94
N VAL A 21 -8.94 7.59 -12.03
CA VAL A 21 -8.44 8.44 -10.96
C VAL A 21 -8.93 7.89 -9.63
N CYS A 22 -8.00 7.71 -8.71
CA CYS A 22 -8.27 7.31 -7.34
C CYS A 22 -8.09 8.54 -6.45
N LEU A 23 -9.16 8.91 -5.72
CA LEU A 23 -9.13 9.93 -4.68
C LEU A 23 -9.72 9.35 -3.39
N PRO A 24 -8.89 9.05 -2.37
CA PRO A 24 -7.45 9.31 -2.31
C PRO A 24 -6.62 8.44 -3.26
N SER A 25 -5.41 8.92 -3.61
CA SER A 25 -4.51 8.16 -4.47
C SER A 25 -3.96 6.92 -3.77
N CYS A 26 -3.71 5.86 -4.54
CA CYS A 26 -3.05 4.66 -4.07
C CYS A 26 -1.63 4.99 -3.57
N MET A 27 -1.24 4.42 -2.43
CA MET A 27 0.07 4.63 -1.81
C MET A 27 1.06 3.55 -2.23
N ASN A 28 2.34 3.76 -1.90
CA ASN A 28 3.40 2.74 -1.96
C ASN A 28 3.55 2.01 -3.32
N GLY A 29 3.31 2.73 -4.42
CA GLY A 29 3.43 2.16 -5.77
C GLY A 29 2.18 1.42 -6.26
N GLY A 30 1.08 1.47 -5.51
CA GLY A 30 -0.20 0.91 -5.96
C GLY A 30 -0.74 1.59 -7.22
N GLU A 31 -1.34 0.81 -8.10
CA GLU A 31 -1.93 1.26 -9.36
C GLU A 31 -3.44 1.42 -9.24
N CYS A 32 -3.97 2.51 -9.78
CA CYS A 32 -5.41 2.77 -9.79
C CYS A 32 -6.06 2.01 -10.96
N ILE A 33 -6.66 0.85 -10.68
CA ILE A 33 -7.26 -0.02 -11.70
C ILE A 33 -8.77 0.22 -11.90
N GLY A 34 -9.36 1.06 -11.06
CA GLY A 34 -10.76 1.47 -11.14
C GLY A 34 -11.03 2.64 -10.19
N PRO A 35 -12.23 3.25 -10.24
CA PRO A 35 -12.61 4.32 -9.31
C PRO A 35 -12.46 3.85 -7.87
N ASN A 36 -11.53 4.45 -7.13
CA ASN A 36 -11.21 4.11 -5.74
C ASN A 36 -10.79 2.64 -5.53
N VAL A 37 -10.33 1.95 -6.57
CA VAL A 37 -9.81 0.58 -6.49
C VAL A 37 -8.32 0.58 -6.80
N CYS A 38 -7.53 0.25 -5.78
CA CYS A 38 -6.07 0.15 -5.88
C CYS A 38 -5.63 -1.30 -6.03
N GLN A 39 -4.81 -1.56 -7.04
CA GLN A 39 -3.99 -2.76 -7.13
C GLN A 39 -2.66 -2.51 -6.43
N CYS A 40 -2.41 -3.21 -5.33
CA CYS A 40 -1.22 -2.99 -4.53
C CYS A 40 0.00 -3.71 -5.09
N SER A 41 1.17 -3.07 -4.96
CA SER A 41 2.46 -3.70 -5.21
C SER A 41 2.72 -4.83 -4.22
N GLU A 42 3.67 -5.71 -4.57
CA GLU A 42 4.04 -6.85 -3.72
C GLU A 42 4.36 -6.40 -2.28
N GLY A 43 3.75 -7.09 -1.31
CA GLY A 43 3.96 -6.82 0.11
C GLY A 43 3.12 -5.67 0.67
N TRP A 44 2.21 -5.06 -0.08
CA TRP A 44 1.29 -4.05 0.42
C TRP A 44 -0.18 -4.49 0.33
N ALA A 45 -1.00 -3.97 1.23
CA ALA A 45 -2.42 -4.26 1.33
C ALA A 45 -3.20 -3.05 1.86
N GLY A 46 -4.52 -3.23 2.00
CA GLY A 46 -5.44 -2.17 2.40
C GLY A 46 -6.01 -1.42 1.21
N LEU A 47 -7.06 -0.63 1.47
CA LEU A 47 -7.82 0.07 0.43
C LEU A 47 -6.95 0.97 -0.45
N LEU A 48 -5.92 1.59 0.13
CA LEU A 48 -5.01 2.50 -0.54
C LEU A 48 -3.58 1.94 -0.57
N CYS A 49 -3.39 0.63 -0.38
CA CYS A 49 -2.06 0.01 -0.31
C CYS A 49 -1.17 0.57 0.82
N GLN A 50 -1.79 1.03 1.91
CA GLN A 50 -1.12 1.67 3.02
C GLN A 50 -0.61 0.69 4.10
N ILE A 51 -1.06 -0.57 4.05
CA ILE A 51 -0.73 -1.58 5.07
C ILE A 51 0.43 -2.43 4.56
N PRO A 52 1.61 -2.40 5.19
CA PRO A 52 2.70 -3.29 4.82
C PRO A 52 2.42 -4.72 5.31
N LEU A 53 2.78 -5.70 4.50
CA LEU A 53 2.70 -7.12 4.81
C LEU A 53 4.09 -7.66 5.16
N CYS A 54 4.18 -8.33 6.31
CA CYS A 54 5.37 -9.02 6.74
C CYS A 54 5.09 -10.52 6.79
N GLU A 55 5.75 -11.26 5.91
CA GLU A 55 5.82 -12.71 5.94
C GLU A 55 7.29 -13.14 6.05
N PRO A 56 7.69 -13.79 7.16
CA PRO A 56 6.90 -14.12 8.34
C PRO A 56 6.47 -12.88 9.14
N LYS A 57 5.44 -13.05 9.98
CA LYS A 57 4.93 -11.98 10.85
C LYS A 57 6.01 -11.57 11.86
N CYS A 58 6.06 -10.28 12.18
CA CYS A 58 6.89 -9.77 13.26
C CYS A 58 6.47 -10.38 14.60
N LEU A 59 7.43 -10.92 15.33
CA LEU A 59 7.24 -11.61 16.61
C LEU A 59 7.44 -10.66 17.79
N PHE A 60 7.07 -11.15 18.99
CA PHE A 60 7.27 -10.47 20.28
C PHE A 60 6.77 -9.01 20.32
N GLY A 61 5.67 -8.73 19.61
CA GLY A 61 5.05 -7.40 19.56
C GLY A 61 5.84 -6.38 18.72
N GLY A 62 6.70 -6.84 17.81
CA GLY A 62 7.27 -6.02 16.73
C GLY A 62 6.20 -5.58 15.74
N ARG A 63 6.46 -4.46 15.04
CA ARG A 63 5.51 -3.86 14.09
C ARG A 63 6.05 -3.96 12.67
N CYS A 64 5.22 -4.41 11.73
CA CYS A 64 5.54 -4.32 10.31
C CYS A 64 5.50 -2.86 9.88
N ILE A 65 6.62 -2.33 9.41
CA ILE A 65 6.74 -0.91 9.01
C ILE A 65 6.92 -0.74 7.50
N GLN A 66 7.37 -1.79 6.83
CA GLN A 66 7.54 -1.88 5.38
C GLN A 66 7.50 -3.37 5.01
N PRO A 67 7.19 -3.76 3.75
CA PRO A 67 7.24 -5.15 3.35
C PRO A 67 8.50 -5.87 3.83
N LYS A 68 8.32 -6.98 4.54
CA LYS A 68 9.42 -7.81 5.08
C LYS A 68 10.34 -7.10 6.11
N VAL A 69 9.99 -5.91 6.59
CA VAL A 69 10.77 -5.14 7.57
C VAL A 69 9.98 -4.94 8.87
N CYS A 70 10.50 -5.52 9.94
CA CYS A 70 9.96 -5.40 11.29
C CYS A 70 10.71 -4.37 12.13
N ALA A 71 9.96 -3.46 12.74
CA ALA A 71 10.45 -2.63 13.84
C ALA A 71 10.34 -3.45 15.14
N CYS A 72 11.49 -3.80 15.72
CA CYS A 72 11.54 -4.62 16.93
C CYS A 72 11.45 -3.77 18.21
N ARG A 73 10.92 -4.38 19.26
CA ARG A 73 10.98 -3.81 20.61
C ARG A 73 12.39 -3.91 21.17
N SER A 74 12.72 -3.06 22.15
CA SER A 74 14.00 -3.09 22.84
C SER A 74 14.30 -4.49 23.39
N GLY A 75 15.53 -4.96 23.19
CA GLY A 75 15.96 -6.30 23.58
C GLY A 75 15.57 -7.41 22.60
N TYR A 76 14.99 -7.09 21.44
CA TYR A 76 14.70 -8.04 20.36
C TYR A 76 15.34 -7.59 19.04
N GLY A 77 15.66 -8.55 18.17
CA GLY A 77 16.26 -8.31 16.87
C GLY A 77 16.09 -9.50 15.93
N GLY A 78 16.74 -9.42 14.77
CA GLY A 78 16.48 -10.32 13.65
C GLY A 78 15.38 -9.79 12.73
N PHE A 79 15.23 -10.41 11.56
CA PHE A 79 14.33 -9.92 10.49
C PHE A 79 12.85 -9.95 10.89
N ASP A 80 12.46 -10.91 11.73
CA ASP A 80 11.13 -11.10 12.28
C ASP A 80 11.03 -10.72 13.76
N CYS A 81 12.07 -10.08 14.32
CA CYS A 81 12.23 -9.80 15.75
C CYS A 81 12.29 -11.06 16.64
N GLY A 82 12.50 -12.25 16.09
CA GLY A 82 12.49 -13.52 16.81
C GLY A 82 13.67 -13.75 17.77
N LYS A 83 14.71 -12.92 17.73
CA LYS A 83 15.93 -13.11 18.54
C LYS A 83 15.92 -12.16 19.74
N LYS A 84 15.99 -12.72 20.95
CA LYS A 84 16.23 -11.93 22.16
C LYS A 84 17.70 -11.50 22.21
N LEU A 85 17.94 -10.20 22.15
CA LEU A 85 19.26 -9.61 22.27
C LEU A 85 19.61 -9.56 23.76
N SER A 86 20.45 -10.50 24.21
CA SER A 86 20.97 -10.48 25.57
C SER A 86 21.95 -9.31 25.69
N ILE A 87 21.56 -8.28 26.42
CA ILE A 87 22.48 -7.24 26.87
C ILE A 87 23.22 -7.86 28.05
N ARG A 88 24.42 -8.38 27.78
CA ARG A 88 25.37 -8.72 28.86
C ARG A 88 25.95 -7.44 29.44
#